data_AF-A0A2X1PXM0-F1
#
_entry.id   AF-A0A2X1PXM0-F1
#
_cell.length_a   1.000
_cell.length_b   1.000
_cell.length_c   1.000
_cell.angle_alpha   90.00
_cell.angle_beta   90.00
_cell.angle_gamma   90.00
#
_symmetry.space_group_name_H-M   'P 1'
#
loop_
_entity.id
_entity.type
_entity.pdbx_description
1 polymer ?
#
loop_
_entity_poly.entity_id
_entity_poly.type
_entity_poly.pdbx_seq_one_letter_code
_entity_poly.pdbx_strand_id
1 'polypeptide(L)' 'MQVGEQQVETVYIPEADRATLCVSSQVGCALACTFCSTAQQGFNRNLTVSEIIGQVWRASKINWQLWRNWR' A
#
# COMPACT_ATOMS: atom_id res chain seq x y z
N MET A 1 -4.26 5.02 2.08
CA MET A 1 -3.27 6.00 2.58
C MET A 1 -3.34 7.25 1.73
N GLN A 2 -3.52 8.42 2.35
CA GLN A 2 -3.52 9.69 1.64
C GLN A 2 -2.10 10.12 1.23
N VAL A 3 -1.94 10.57 -0.01
CA VAL A 3 -0.69 11.05 -0.63
C VAL A 3 -0.95 12.36 -1.37
N GLY A 4 -0.86 13.48 -0.64
CA GLY A 4 -1.37 14.78 -1.09
C GLY A 4 -2.90 14.79 -1.11
N GLU A 5 -3.49 15.17 -2.24
CA GLU A 5 -4.95 15.17 -2.45
C GLU A 5 -5.50 13.82 -2.94
N GLN A 6 -4.64 12.81 -3.08
CA GLN A 6 -4.97 11.52 -3.68
C GLN A 6 -4.86 10.39 -2.65
N GLN A 7 -5.32 9.20 -3.03
CA GLN A 7 -5.25 8.01 -2.19
C GLN A 7 -4.58 6.84 -2.93
N VAL A 8 -3.81 6.07 -2.17
CA VAL A 8 -3.24 4.78 -2.60
C VAL A 8 -3.53 3.72 -1.56
N GLU A 9 -3.48 2.46 -1.97
CA GLU A 9 -3.82 1.32 -1.12
C GLU A 9 -2.56 0.64 -0.56
N THR A 10 -2.70 0.06 0.63
CA THR A 10 -1.68 -0.74 1.28
C THR A 10 -2.40 -1.87 2.00
N VAL A 11 -2.00 -3.12 1.74
CA VAL A 11 -2.72 -4.29 2.26
C VAL A 11 -1.76 -5.14 3.08
N TYR A 12 -2.13 -5.41 4.33
CA TYR A 12 -1.43 -6.32 5.21
C TYR A 12 -2.12 -7.68 5.22
N ILE A 13 -1.35 -8.74 4.95
CA ILE A 13 -1.83 -10.12 4.85
C ILE A 13 -1.02 -10.96 5.85
N PRO A 14 -1.57 -11.23 7.05
CA PRO A 14 -0.93 -12.11 8.02
C PRO A 14 -1.17 -13.58 7.69
N GLU A 15 -0.14 -14.40 7.91
CA GLU A 15 -0.22 -15.86 7.95
C GLU A 15 0.46 -16.37 9.22
N ALA A 16 0.45 -17.69 9.44
CA ALA A 16 0.92 -18.28 10.69
C ALA A 16 2.42 -18.03 10.95
N ASP A 17 3.24 -18.07 9.91
CA ASP A 17 4.71 -18.01 9.98
C ASP A 17 5.30 -16.78 9.27
N ARG A 18 4.47 -15.99 8.60
CA ARG A 18 4.91 -14.81 7.85
C ARG A 18 3.85 -13.73 7.84
N ALA A 19 4.30 -12.54 7.46
CA ALA A 19 3.43 -11.42 7.21
C ALA A 19 3.84 -10.74 5.90
N THR A 20 2.90 -10.56 5.00
CA THR A 20 3.12 -9.91 3.71
C THR A 20 2.49 -8.52 3.71
N LEU A 21 3.19 -7.54 3.16
CA LEU A 21 2.66 -6.20 2.94
C LEU A 21 2.71 -5.87 1.45
N CYS A 22 1.54 -5.66 0.84
CA CYS A 22 1.44 -5.13 -0.51
C CYS A 22 1.56 -3.61 -0.46
N VAL A 23 2.53 -3.07 -1.18
CA VAL A 23 2.79 -1.62 -1.27
C VAL A 23 2.49 -1.09 -2.67
N SER A 24 1.87 0.08 -2.74
CA SER A 24 1.69 0.82 -3.98
C SER A 24 2.99 1.53 -4.39
N SER A 25 3.21 1.68 -5.70
CA SER A 25 4.37 2.38 -6.28
C SER A 25 3.98 3.62 -7.10
N GLN A 26 2.72 3.72 -7.50
CA GLN A 26 2.16 4.81 -8.32
C GLN A 26 0.79 5.21 -7.78
N VAL A 27 0.34 6.42 -8.12
CA VAL A 27 -1.06 6.82 -8.00
C VAL A 27 -1.74 6.53 -9.33
N GLY A 28 -2.57 5.48 -9.35
CA GLY A 28 -3.07 4.88 -10.60
C GLY A 28 -2.00 4.02 -11.29
N CYS A 29 -2.24 3.63 -12.55
CA CYS A 29 -1.31 2.81 -13.33
C CYS A 29 -1.41 3.11 -14.83
N ALA A 30 -0.25 3.23 -15.51
CA ALA A 30 -0.17 3.60 -16.93
C ALA A 30 -0.36 2.43 -17.91
N LEU A 31 -0.33 1.18 -17.43
CA LEU A 31 -0.26 -0.01 -18.29
C LEU A 31 -1.59 -0.45 -18.90
N ALA A 32 -2.71 0.19 -18.53
CA ALA A 32 -4.04 -0.03 -19.12
C ALA A 32 -4.49 -1.51 -19.16
N CYS A 33 -4.07 -2.34 -18.20
CA CYS A 33 -4.47 -3.74 -18.12
C CYS A 33 -5.99 -3.85 -17.93
N THR A 34 -6.69 -4.49 -18.87
CA THR A 34 -8.17 -4.53 -18.92
C THR A 34 -8.83 -5.22 -17.72
N PHE A 35 -8.09 -6.11 -17.05
CA PHE A 35 -8.55 -6.83 -15.86
C PHE A 35 -8.25 -6.11 -14.54
N CYS A 36 -7.50 -5.00 -14.57
CA CYS A 36 -7.01 -4.32 -13.36
C CYS A 36 -7.88 -3.12 -13.00
N SER A 37 -8.48 -3.13 -11.81
CA SER A 37 -9.27 -1.98 -11.34
C SER A 37 -8.44 -0.69 -11.22
N THR A 38 -7.18 -0.78 -10.78
CA THR A 38 -6.28 0.39 -10.72
C THR A 38 -6.01 0.99 -12.11
N ALA A 39 -5.99 0.17 -13.16
CA ALA A 39 -5.79 0.67 -14.52
C ALA A 39 -6.98 1.49 -15.03
N GLN A 40 -8.21 1.19 -14.58
CA GLN A 40 -9.41 1.96 -14.94
C GLN A 40 -9.38 3.40 -14.37
N GLN A 41 -8.60 3.64 -13.32
CA GLN A 41 -8.40 4.96 -12.73
C GLN A 41 -7.46 5.85 -13.56
N GLY A 42 -6.76 5.28 -14.55
CA GLY A 42 -5.71 5.94 -15.31
C GLY A 42 -4.42 6.11 -14.51
N PHE A 43 -3.48 6.87 -15.07
CA PHE A 43 -2.21 7.22 -14.41
C PHE A 43 -2.21 8.68 -14.00
N ASN A 44 -1.68 8.96 -12.81
CA ASN A 44 -1.45 10.34 -12.37
C ASN A 44 0.04 10.66 -12.18
N ARG A 45 0.72 9.95 -11.26
CA ARG A 45 2.14 10.16 -10.98
C ARG A 45 2.78 8.95 -10.28
N ASN A 46 4.11 8.95 -10.26
CA ASN A 46 4.88 8.05 -9.41
C ASN A 46 4.85 8.52 -7.95
N LEU A 47 4.96 7.56 -7.03
CA LEU A 47 5.18 7.86 -5.62
C LEU A 47 6.64 8.23 -5.38
N THR A 48 6.84 9.17 -4.46
CA THR A 48 8.17 9.49 -3.92
C THR A 48 8.65 8.36 -3.00
N VAL A 49 9.96 8.31 -2.72
CA VAL A 49 10.55 7.30 -1.83
C VAL A 49 9.88 7.32 -0.45
N SER A 50 9.61 8.51 0.10
CA SER A 50 8.95 8.67 1.40
C SER A 50 7.50 8.18 1.40
N GLU A 51 6.78 8.33 0.29
CA GLU A 51 5.42 7.80 0.13
C GLU A 51 5.40 6.27 0.01
N ILE A 52 6.42 5.66 -0.59
CA ILE A 52 6.54 4.19 -0.66
C ILE A 52 6.92 3.63 0.71
N ILE A 53 8.04 4.06 1.30
CA ILE A 53 8.48 3.53 2.61
C ILE A 53 7.53 3.93 3.74
N GLY A 54 6.81 5.05 3.58
CA GLY A 54 5.77 5.51 4.50
C GLY A 54 4.62 4.52 4.64
N GLN A 55 4.30 3.73 3.61
CA GLN A 55 3.30 2.66 3.68
C GLN A 55 3.75 1.56 4.65
N VAL A 56 5.01 1.12 4.55
CA VAL A 56 5.61 0.14 5.47
C VAL A 56 5.61 0.69 6.89
N TRP A 57 6.11 1.91 7.07
CA TRP A 57 6.18 2.54 8.39
C TRP A 57 4.81 2.70 9.04
N ARG A 58 3.80 3.19 8.29
CA ARG A 58 2.41 3.30 8.77
C ARG A 58 1.85 1.93 9.15
N ALA A 59 2.03 0.92 8.29
CA ALA A 59 1.55 -0.43 8.55
C ALA A 59 2.21 -1.03 9.80
N SER A 60 3.54 -0.93 9.94
CA SER A 60 4.27 -1.39 11.14
C SER A 60 3.82 -0.66 12.41
N LYS A 61 3.54 0.65 12.33
CA LYS A 61 3.09 1.44 13.48
C LYS A 61 1.68 1.07 13.93
N ILE A 62 0.77 0.83 12.98
CA ILE A 62 -0.60 0.35 13.27
C ILE A 62 -0.54 -1.08 13.81
N ASN A 63 0.20 -1.96 13.14
CA ASN A 63 0.35 -3.36 13.52
C ASN A 63 1.09 -3.57 14.84
N TRP A 64 1.82 -2.59 15.35
CA TRP A 64 2.34 -2.65 16.72
C TRP A 64 1.23 -2.88 17.77
N GLN A 65 0.00 -2.45 17.50
CA GLN A 65 -1.16 -2.78 18.35
C GLN A 65 -1.64 -4.23 18.20
N LEU A 66 -1.48 -4.85 17.02
CA LEU A 66 -1.87 -6.25 16.78
C LEU A 66 -0.79 -7.25 17.23
N TRP A 67 0.51 -6.89 17.12
CA TRP A 67 1.65 -7.70 17.59
C TRP A 67 1.71 -7.83 19.12
N ARG A 68 1.15 -6.88 19.89
CA ARG A 68 1.06 -7.01 21.36
C ARG A 68 0.06 -8.08 21.84
N ASN A 69 -0.90 -8.47 21.01
CA ASN A 69 -1.93 -9.47 21.34
C ASN A 69 -1.65 -10.87 20.76
N TRP A 70 -0.51 -11.04 20.08
CA TRP A 70 -0.02 -12.32 19.55
C TRP A 70 1.21 -12.81 20.33
N ARG A 71 1.19 -12.61 21.66
CA ARG A 71 2.05 -13.27 22.63
C ARG A 71 1.18 -14.08 23.58
#